data_AF-A0A0Q7SSU5-F1
#
_entry.id   AF-A0A0Q7SSU5-F1
#
_cell.length_a   1.000
_cell.length_b   1.000
_cell.length_c   1.000
_cell.angle_alpha   90.00
_cell.angle_beta   90.00
_cell.angle_gamma   90.00
#
_symmetry.space_group_name_H-M   'P 1'
#
loop_
_entity.id
_entity.type
_entity.pdbx_description
1 polymer ?
#
loop_
_entity_poly.entity_id
_entity_poly.type
_entity_poly.pdbx_seq_one_letter_code
_entity_poly.pdbx_strand_id
1 'polypeptide(L)'
;MLASLQSQPMSIQVKLDEGLCRAWVTVLPEPQTSTVAETVLQLTDQRPVLGSWDWIIDIRNPHAQATPEEIESISAAFNAVTSQQSYTIFISHDPATYDRCALMARTFLRRRHLVARSVAEAKALLPMSVHRI
;
A
#
# COMPACT_ATOMS: atom_id res chain seq x y z
N MET A 1 -13.88 -4.29 38.70
CA MET A 1 -14.05 -4.93 37.38
C MET A 1 -13.17 -4.19 36.40
N LEU A 2 -11.96 -4.69 36.13
CA LEU A 2 -11.06 -4.09 35.15
C LEU A 2 -11.53 -4.54 33.77
N ALA A 3 -12.04 -3.60 32.96
CA ALA A 3 -12.36 -3.85 31.58
C ALA A 3 -11.07 -4.24 30.85
N SER A 4 -11.00 -5.51 30.43
CA SER A 4 -9.96 -5.98 29.52
C SER A 4 -10.14 -5.19 28.22
N LEU A 5 -9.18 -4.32 27.90
CA LEU A 5 -9.05 -3.73 26.58
C LEU A 5 -8.73 -4.89 25.61
N GLN A 6 -9.77 -5.48 25.05
CA GLN A 6 -9.63 -6.40 23.93
C GLN A 6 -9.01 -5.59 22.80
N SER A 7 -7.75 -5.86 22.48
CA SER A 7 -7.12 -5.40 21.25
C SER A 7 -8.04 -5.86 20.12
N GLN A 8 -8.66 -4.90 19.43
CA GLN A 8 -9.53 -5.24 18.31
C GLN A 8 -8.73 -6.08 17.31
N PRO A 9 -9.30 -7.16 16.75
CA PRO A 9 -8.67 -7.89 15.66
C PRO A 9 -8.44 -6.91 14.52
N MET A 10 -7.18 -6.56 14.26
CA MET A 10 -6.83 -5.66 13.17
C MET A 10 -6.78 -6.47 11.88
N SER A 11 -7.72 -6.23 10.97
CA SER A 11 -7.75 -6.91 9.68
C SER A 11 -6.62 -6.55 8.74
N ILE A 12 -5.87 -5.49 9.05
CA ILE A 12 -4.74 -5.01 8.27
C ILE A 12 -3.55 -4.78 9.21
N GLN A 13 -2.42 -5.38 8.86
CA GLN A 13 -1.15 -5.13 9.52
C GLN A 13 -0.32 -4.12 8.72
N VAL A 14 0.18 -3.10 9.39
CA VAL A 14 1.08 -2.09 8.78
C VAL A 14 2.47 -2.23 9.39
N LYS A 15 3.50 -2.18 8.54
CA LYS A 15 4.90 -2.06 8.96
C LYS A 15 5.60 -0.99 8.13
N LEU A 16 6.26 -0.05 8.79
CA LEU A 16 7.09 0.97 8.16
C LEU A 16 8.57 0.61 8.32
N ASP A 17 9.32 0.71 7.23
CA ASP A 17 10.76 0.52 7.18
C ASP A 17 11.41 1.84 6.77
N GLU A 18 11.80 2.63 7.77
CA GLU A 18 12.40 3.96 7.60
C GLU A 18 13.70 3.91 6.81
N GLY A 19 14.53 2.89 7.05
CA GLY A 19 15.86 2.77 6.43
C GLY A 19 15.77 2.53 4.92
N LEU A 20 14.65 1.97 4.45
CA LEU A 20 14.37 1.73 3.04
C LEU A 20 13.31 2.67 2.47
N CYS A 21 12.77 3.60 3.25
CA CYS A 21 11.59 4.40 2.91
C CYS A 21 10.48 3.53 2.30
N ARG A 22 10.04 2.51 3.05
CA ARG A 22 9.09 1.51 2.56
C ARG A 22 7.96 1.22 3.54
N ALA A 23 6.73 1.23 3.04
CA ALA A 23 5.54 0.84 3.77
C ALA A 23 5.07 -0.56 3.33
N TRP A 24 4.72 -1.38 4.30
CA TRP A 24 4.11 -2.69 4.12
C TRP A 24 2.69 -2.67 4.67
N VAL A 25 1.73 -3.10 3.87
CA VAL A 25 0.33 -3.28 4.26
C VAL A 25 -0.02 -4.74 3.97
N THR A 26 -0.50 -5.47 4.97
CA THR A 26 -0.86 -6.90 4.82
C THR A 26 -2.29 -7.10 5.27
N VAL A 27 -3.15 -7.55 4.36
CA VAL A 27 -4.52 -7.96 4.69
C VAL A 27 -4.48 -9.30 5.40
N LEU A 28 -5.02 -9.38 6.61
CA LEU A 28 -5.13 -10.64 7.37
C LEU A 28 -6.42 -11.39 6.99
N PRO A 29 -6.52 -12.72 7.23
CA PRO A 29 -7.69 -13.53 6.89
C PRO A 29 -8.96 -13.25 7.74
N GLU A 30 -8.86 -12.37 8.73
CA GLU A 30 -9.92 -12.07 9.70
C GLU A 30 -10.99 -11.12 9.12
N PRO A 31 -12.19 -11.03 9.72
CA PRO A 31 -13.22 -10.09 9.29
C PRO A 31 -12.66 -8.66 9.19
N GLN A 32 -12.90 -8.00 8.06
CA GLN A 32 -12.33 -6.68 7.82
C GLN A 32 -13.00 -5.61 8.67
N THR A 33 -12.21 -4.90 9.47
CA THR A 33 -12.65 -3.73 10.25
C THR A 33 -12.26 -2.42 9.59
N SER A 34 -11.34 -2.47 8.62
CA SER A 34 -10.95 -1.35 7.76
C SER A 34 -10.51 -1.86 6.39
N THR A 35 -10.66 -1.02 5.36
CA THR A 35 -10.20 -1.31 4.00
C THR A 35 -8.74 -0.91 3.79
N VAL A 36 -8.11 -1.46 2.75
CA VAL A 36 -6.76 -1.05 2.33
C VAL A 36 -6.74 0.43 1.97
N ALA A 37 -7.79 0.93 1.31
CA ALA A 37 -7.87 2.32 0.89
C ALA A 37 -7.93 3.29 2.09
N GLU A 38 -8.81 3.01 3.06
CA GLU A 38 -8.89 3.76 4.32
C GLU A 38 -7.56 3.77 5.06
N THR A 39 -6.91 2.60 5.18
CA THR A 39 -5.61 2.49 5.85
C THR A 39 -4.56 3.34 5.15
N VAL A 40 -4.48 3.29 3.82
CA VAL A 40 -3.51 4.08 3.05
C VAL A 40 -3.77 5.58 3.24
N LEU A 41 -5.02 6.03 3.11
CA LEU A 41 -5.40 7.43 3.29
C LEU A 41 -5.06 7.93 4.69
N GLN A 42 -5.43 7.19 5.73
CA GLN A 42 -5.15 7.54 7.11
C GLN A 42 -3.64 7.67 7.37
N LEU A 43 -2.82 6.76 6.84
CA LEU A 43 -1.37 6.82 6.97
C LEU A 43 -0.78 8.05 6.27
N THR A 44 -1.24 8.35 5.06
CA THR A 44 -0.74 9.52 4.31
C THR A 44 -1.26 10.85 4.83
N ASP A 45 -2.43 10.88 5.46
CA ASP A 45 -2.94 12.07 6.16
C ASP A 45 -2.10 12.37 7.41
N GLN A 46 -1.85 11.35 8.23
CA GLN A 46 -1.02 11.48 9.43
C GLN A 46 0.46 11.76 9.11
N ARG A 47 0.97 11.19 8.00
CA ARG A 47 2.36 11.34 7.59
C ARG A 47 2.47 11.45 6.06
N PRO A 48 2.33 12.67 5.50
CA PRO A 48 2.34 12.89 4.05
C PRO A 48 3.56 12.34 3.32
N VAL A 49 4.75 12.38 3.94
CA VAL A 49 5.98 11.86 3.32
C VAL A 49 5.90 10.39 2.90
N LEU A 50 5.01 9.59 3.52
CA LEU A 50 4.77 8.21 3.10
C LEU A 50 4.25 8.10 1.66
N GLY A 51 3.60 9.13 1.12
CA GLY A 51 3.20 9.17 -0.29
C GLY A 51 4.39 9.12 -1.26
N SER A 52 5.61 9.44 -0.80
CA SER A 52 6.84 9.37 -1.60
C SER A 52 7.57 8.01 -1.51
N TRP A 53 7.17 7.15 -0.57
CA TRP A 53 7.84 5.89 -0.26
C TRP A 53 7.45 4.76 -1.21
N ASP A 54 8.20 3.66 -1.20
CA ASP A 54 7.73 2.43 -1.83
C ASP A 54 6.66 1.76 -0.96
N TRP A 55 5.61 1.25 -1.58
CA TRP A 55 4.55 0.52 -0.90
C TRP A 55 4.51 -0.92 -1.37
N ILE A 56 4.40 -1.86 -0.45
CA ILE A 56 4.11 -3.26 -0.74
C ILE A 56 2.81 -3.61 -0.02
N ILE A 57 1.80 -4.00 -0.80
CA ILE A 57 0.46 -4.25 -0.31
C ILE A 57 0.11 -5.71 -0.60
N ASP A 58 0.10 -6.55 0.43
CA ASP A 58 -0.29 -7.95 0.35
C ASP A 58 -1.80 -8.08 0.49
N ILE A 59 -2.44 -8.37 -0.65
CA ILE A 59 -3.89 -8.43 -0.82
C ILE A 59 -4.35 -9.83 -1.26
N ARG A 60 -3.54 -10.87 -0.97
CA ARG A 60 -3.88 -12.26 -1.32
C ARG A 60 -5.11 -12.78 -0.56
N ASN A 61 -5.39 -12.22 0.61
CA ASN A 61 -6.61 -12.50 1.35
C ASN A 61 -7.79 -11.67 0.82
N PRO A 62 -9.04 -12.14 0.99
CA PRO A 62 -10.23 -11.41 0.57
C PRO A 62 -10.24 -9.98 1.12
N HIS A 63 -10.57 -9.01 0.27
CA HIS A 63 -10.61 -7.59 0.63
C HIS A 63 -11.59 -6.81 -0.22
N ALA A 64 -12.11 -5.72 0.35
CA ALA A 64 -12.85 -4.72 -0.40
C ALA A 64 -11.93 -4.04 -1.43
N GLN A 65 -12.41 -3.95 -2.67
CA GLN A 65 -11.71 -3.19 -3.71
C GLN A 65 -11.90 -1.70 -3.46
N ALA A 66 -10.84 -0.91 -3.68
CA ALA A 66 -10.95 0.54 -3.65
C ALA A 66 -11.90 1.02 -4.75
N THR A 67 -12.81 1.91 -4.36
CA THR A 67 -13.69 2.63 -5.27
C THR A 67 -12.89 3.64 -6.13
N PRO A 68 -13.44 4.10 -7.27
CA PRO A 68 -12.79 5.14 -8.07
C PRO A 68 -12.47 6.42 -7.29
N GLU A 69 -13.36 6.85 -6.40
CA GLU A 69 -13.18 8.05 -5.55
C GLU A 69 -12.05 7.88 -4.53
N GLU A 70 -11.93 6.69 -3.92
CA GLU A 70 -10.81 6.37 -3.04
C GLU A 70 -9.49 6.33 -3.81
N ILE A 71 -9.46 5.76 -5.02
CA ILE A 71 -8.25 5.76 -5.88
C ILE A 71 -7.84 7.19 -6.22
N GLU A 72 -8.79 8.07 -6.53
CA GLU A 72 -8.53 9.48 -6.78
C GLU A 72 -7.94 10.17 -5.55
N SER A 73 -8.55 9.98 -4.38
CA SER A 73 -8.09 10.54 -3.11
C SER A 73 -6.69 10.07 -2.75
N ILE A 74 -6.41 8.77 -2.90
CA ILE A 74 -5.08 8.19 -2.67
C ILE A 74 -4.08 8.79 -3.66
N SER A 75 -4.45 8.91 -4.94
CA SER A 75 -3.56 9.49 -5.95
C SER A 75 -3.23 10.96 -5.63
N ALA A 76 -4.21 11.74 -5.17
CA ALA A 76 -4.00 13.13 -4.76
C ALA A 76 -3.03 13.23 -3.58
N ALA A 77 -3.22 12.42 -2.54
CA ALA A 77 -2.34 12.39 -1.37
C ALA A 77 -0.90 12.01 -1.74
N PHE A 78 -0.72 11.05 -2.65
CA PHE A 78 0.59 10.62 -3.12
C PHE A 78 1.25 11.65 -4.04
N ASN A 79 0.48 12.31 -4.91
CA ASN A 79 0.96 13.32 -5.83
C ASN A 79 1.31 14.65 -5.15
N ALA A 80 0.72 14.93 -3.98
CA ALA A 80 1.01 16.13 -3.19
C ALA A 80 2.45 16.16 -2.65
N VAL A 81 3.14 15.02 -2.58
CA VAL A 81 4.53 14.94 -2.13
C VAL A 81 5.49 14.72 -3.29
N THR A 82 6.65 15.37 -3.21
CA THR A 82 7.67 15.25 -4.26
C THR A 82 8.40 13.93 -4.16
N SER A 83 8.35 13.11 -5.22
CA SER A 83 9.20 11.93 -5.41
C SER A 83 9.89 11.99 -6.78
N GLN A 84 11.08 11.36 -6.90
CA GLN A 84 11.72 11.17 -8.22
C GLN A 84 11.04 10.04 -8.99
N GLN A 85 10.91 8.88 -8.34
CA GLN A 85 10.14 7.72 -8.80
C GLN A 85 9.87 6.84 -7.57
N SER A 86 8.64 6.38 -7.42
CA SER A 86 8.23 5.46 -6.35
C SER A 86 7.46 4.26 -6.91
N TYR A 87 7.28 3.22 -6.10
CA TYR A 87 6.63 1.98 -6.53
C TYR A 87 5.54 1.57 -5.55
N THR A 88 4.43 1.07 -6.09
CA THR A 88 3.45 0.30 -5.31
C THR A 88 3.38 -1.11 -5.90
N ILE A 89 3.74 -2.10 -5.09
CA ILE A 89 3.72 -3.50 -5.47
C ILE A 89 2.56 -4.18 -4.77
N PHE A 90 1.61 -4.71 -5.53
CA PHE A 90 0.54 -5.55 -5.01
C PHE A 90 0.97 -7.01 -5.04
N ILE A 91 0.89 -7.70 -3.91
CA ILE A 91 1.04 -9.16 -3.89
C ILE A 91 -0.36 -9.76 -4.05
N SER A 92 -0.60 -10.40 -5.19
CA SER A 92 -1.93 -10.90 -5.56
C SER A 92 -1.86 -12.14 -6.45
N HIS A 93 -2.82 -13.04 -6.27
CA HIS A 93 -3.08 -14.14 -7.21
C HIS A 93 -4.16 -13.80 -8.25
N ASP A 94 -4.92 -12.73 -8.05
CA ASP A 94 -5.96 -12.27 -8.97
C ASP A 94 -5.35 -11.61 -10.23
N PRO A 95 -5.59 -12.16 -11.44
CA PRO A 95 -5.16 -11.55 -12.70
C PRO A 95 -5.71 -10.13 -12.91
N ALA A 96 -6.90 -9.81 -12.41
CA ALA A 96 -7.50 -8.48 -12.59
C ALA A 96 -6.73 -7.37 -11.85
N THR A 97 -5.84 -7.73 -10.92
CA THR A 97 -4.92 -6.76 -10.29
C THR A 97 -3.98 -6.11 -11.31
N TYR A 98 -3.61 -6.80 -12.40
CA TYR A 98 -2.77 -6.22 -13.46
C TYR A 98 -3.50 -5.08 -14.20
N ASP A 99 -4.77 -5.29 -14.56
CA ASP A 99 -5.57 -4.28 -15.25
C ASP A 99 -5.78 -3.04 -14.38
N ARG A 100 -6.01 -3.25 -13.08
CA ARG A 100 -6.10 -2.16 -12.09
C ARG A 100 -4.80 -1.36 -11.98
N CYS A 101 -3.64 -2.02 -11.97
CA CYS A 101 -2.34 -1.33 -11.97
C CYS A 101 -2.17 -0.43 -13.21
N ALA A 102 -2.61 -0.90 -14.38
CA ALA A 102 -2.56 -0.12 -15.61
C ALA A 102 -3.49 1.10 -15.57
N LEU A 103 -4.66 0.98 -14.93
CA LEU A 103 -5.56 2.11 -14.70
C LEU A 103 -4.93 3.15 -13.75
N MET A 104 -4.37 2.70 -12.62
CA MET A 104 -3.72 3.57 -11.62
C MET A 104 -2.49 4.30 -12.19
N ALA A 105 -1.81 3.74 -13.18
CA ALA A 105 -0.69 4.40 -13.84
C ALA A 105 -1.06 5.73 -14.53
N ARG A 106 -2.36 6.00 -14.73
CA ARG A 106 -2.86 7.24 -15.34
C ARG A 106 -3.04 8.38 -14.34
N THR A 107 -3.24 8.08 -13.05
CA THR A 107 -3.60 9.07 -12.02
C THR A 107 -2.46 9.34 -11.04
N PHE A 108 -1.58 8.37 -10.79
CA PHE A 108 -0.43 8.56 -9.91
C PHE A 108 0.80 9.05 -10.69
N LEU A 109 1.28 10.23 -10.35
CA LEU A 109 2.45 10.84 -10.94
C LEU A 109 3.72 10.21 -10.37
N ARG A 110 4.67 9.86 -11.25
CA ARG A 110 5.99 9.32 -10.86
C ARG A 110 5.93 8.08 -9.98
N ARG A 111 4.84 7.31 -10.08
CA ARG A 111 4.66 6.05 -9.37
C ARG A 111 4.32 4.92 -10.33
N ARG A 112 5.02 3.80 -10.19
CA ARG A 112 4.74 2.59 -10.95
C ARG A 112 3.98 1.59 -10.08
N HIS A 113 2.90 1.04 -10.62
CA HIS A 113 2.12 -0.01 -9.99
C HIS A 113 2.51 -1.34 -10.64
N LEU A 114 2.92 -2.31 -9.82
CA LEU A 114 3.34 -3.63 -10.27
C LEU A 114 2.62 -4.70 -9.45
N VAL A 115 2.59 -5.92 -9.98
CA VAL A 115 2.00 -7.08 -9.31
C VAL A 115 3.07 -8.15 -9.14
N ALA A 116 3.12 -8.73 -7.95
CA ALA A 116 3.93 -9.90 -7.62
C ALA A 116 3.03 -11.03 -7.12
N ARG A 117 3.51 -12.27 -7.21
CA ARG A 117 2.84 -13.47 -6.65
C ARG A 117 3.33 -13.82 -5.26
N SER A 118 4.45 -13.26 -4.82
CA SER A 118 5.04 -13.53 -3.51
C SER A 118 5.78 -12.32 -2.92
N VAL A 119 6.06 -12.38 -1.62
CA VAL A 119 6.90 -11.40 -0.93
C VAL A 119 8.31 -11.33 -1.52
N ALA A 120 8.88 -12.48 -1.90
CA ALA A 120 10.21 -12.54 -2.50
C ALA A 120 10.25 -11.82 -3.85
N GLU A 121 9.27 -12.10 -4.70
CA GLU A 121 9.12 -11.43 -6.00
C GLU A 121 8.87 -9.93 -5.83
N ALA A 122 8.00 -9.52 -4.88
CA ALA A 122 7.75 -8.11 -4.63
C ALA A 122 9.02 -7.34 -4.24
N LYS A 123 9.89 -7.95 -3.43
CA LYS A 123 11.19 -7.39 -3.07
C LYS A 123 12.14 -7.30 -4.28
N ALA A 124 12.11 -8.28 -5.18
CA ALA A 124 12.95 -8.29 -6.37
C ALA A 124 12.52 -7.28 -7.45
N LEU A 125 11.24 -6.88 -7.46
CA LEU A 125 10.71 -5.86 -8.38
C LEU A 125 11.11 -4.43 -8.00
N LEU A 126 11.44 -4.20 -6.74
CA LEU A 126 11.89 -2.89 -6.28
C LEU A 126 13.36 -2.70 -6.67
N PRO A 127 13.74 -1.50 -7.15
CA PRO A 127 15.13 -1.23 -7.42
C PRO A 127 15.92 -1.47 -6.12
N MET A 128 17.10 -2.09 -6.23
CA MET A 128 18.01 -2.12 -5.10
C MET A 128 18.25 -0.67 -4.69
N SER A 129 17.82 -0.30 -3.49
CA SER A 129 17.99 1.03 -2.94
C SER A 129 19.49 1.26 -2.74
N VAL A 130 20.19 1.71 -3.78
CA VAL A 130 21.51 2.29 -3.61
C VAL A 130 21.26 3.59 -2.88
N HIS A 131 21.62 3.64 -1.59
CA HIS A 131 21.60 4.86 -0.80
C HIS A 131 22.21 5.98 -1.63
N ARG A 132 21.38 6.92 -2.09
CA ARG A 132 21.89 8.20 -2.55
C ARG A 132 22.15 9.00 -1.29
N ILE A 133 23.43 9.00 -0.92
CA ILE A 133 24.06 9.94 0.01
C ILE A 133 23.74 11.36 -0.47
#